data_AF-A0A443RY34-F1
#
_entry.id   AF-A0A443RY34-F1
#
_cell.length_a   1.000
_cell.length_b   1.000
_cell.length_c   1.000
_cell.angle_alpha   90.00
_cell.angle_beta   90.00
_cell.angle_gamma   90.00
#
_symmetry.space_group_name_H-M   'P 1'
#
loop_
_entity.id
_entity.type
_entity.pdbx_description
1 polymer ?
#
loop_
_entity_poly.entity_id
_entity_poly.type
_entity_poly.pdbx_seq_one_letter_code
_entity_poly.pdbx_strand_id
1 'polypeptide(L)'
;MGASMVKIESKSENDLLIDMHKKVNKENVYYWLGGRTVFVGDSTFEWADNTPIVYKNWMKGEPNNVDLKTGACINIFTETGYWHDYYCVGYPHMRQLCEKKIVSIMFM
;
A
#
# COMPACT_ATOMS: atom_id res chain seq x y z
N MET A 1 1.17 12.47 16.20
CA MET A 1 2.06 11.78 15.24
C MET A 1 1.69 12.29 13.86
N GLY A 2 2.62 12.89 13.11
CA GLY A 2 2.35 13.53 11.80
C GLY A 2 2.77 12.66 10.63
N ALA A 3 2.17 11.48 10.50
CA ALA A 3 2.43 10.49 9.47
C ALA A 3 1.09 10.03 8.84
N SER A 4 1.13 9.59 7.59
CA SER A 4 -0.02 9.05 6.85
C SER A 4 0.22 7.59 6.49
N MET A 5 -0.82 6.87 6.06
CA MET A 5 -0.60 5.56 5.43
C MET A 5 0.27 5.71 4.18
N VAL A 6 1.16 4.76 3.94
CA VAL A 6 2.08 4.82 2.79
C VAL A 6 1.32 4.90 1.48
N LYS A 7 1.70 5.86 0.65
CA LYS A 7 1.41 5.88 -0.78
C LYS A 7 2.67 5.43 -1.51
N ILE A 8 2.52 4.68 -2.59
CA ILE A 8 3.66 4.31 -3.43
C ILE A 8 3.45 4.97 -4.79
N GLU A 9 4.14 6.07 -5.01
CA GLU A 9 3.98 6.94 -6.17
C GLU A 9 5.05 6.65 -7.26
N SER A 10 6.01 5.76 -6.97
CA SER A 10 7.04 5.35 -7.94
C SER A 10 7.59 3.94 -7.70
N LYS A 11 8.25 3.38 -8.73
CA LYS A 11 9.02 2.14 -8.59
C LYS A 11 10.11 2.24 -7.52
N SER A 12 10.78 3.39 -7.44
CA SER A 12 11.84 3.62 -6.45
C SER A 12 11.31 3.56 -5.02
N GLU A 13 10.12 4.07 -4.75
CA GLU A 13 9.47 3.95 -3.44
C GLU A 13 9.06 2.51 -3.13
N ASN A 14 8.54 1.78 -4.13
CA ASN A 14 8.20 0.37 -3.98
C ASN A 14 9.44 -0.46 -3.61
N ASP A 15 10.53 -0.29 -4.37
CA ASP A 15 11.79 -0.99 -4.13
C ASP A 15 12.37 -0.61 -2.75
N LEU A 16 12.30 0.68 -2.38
CA LEU A 16 12.79 1.17 -1.08
C LEU A 16 12.06 0.49 0.09
N LEU A 17 10.74 0.33 0.01
CA LEU A 17 9.96 -0.38 1.02
C LEU A 17 10.47 -1.81 1.21
N ILE A 18 10.71 -2.53 0.10
CA ILE A 18 11.21 -3.90 0.13
C ILE A 18 12.61 -3.98 0.71
N ASP A 19 13.50 -3.06 0.34
CA ASP A 19 14.86 -2.99 0.87
C ASP A 19 14.88 -2.64 2.36
N MET A 20 14.04 -1.71 2.80
CA MET A 20 13.88 -1.38 4.21
C MET A 20 13.37 -2.58 5.00
N HIS A 21 12.36 -3.28 4.49
CA HIS A 21 11.84 -4.47 5.13
C HIS A 21 12.92 -5.55 5.29
N LYS A 22 13.65 -5.90 4.23
CA LYS A 22 14.72 -6.90 4.26
C LYS A 22 15.84 -6.58 5.26
N LYS A 23 16.06 -5.29 5.56
CA LYS A 23 17.04 -4.86 6.57
C LYS A 23 16.56 -5.10 8.00
N VAL A 24 15.25 -5.01 8.26
CA VAL A 24 14.69 -5.05 9.62
C VAL A 24 14.01 -6.38 9.95
N ASN A 25 13.54 -7.12 8.96
CA ASN A 25 12.81 -8.36 9.13
C ASN A 25 13.16 -9.34 8.00
N LYS A 26 13.37 -10.61 8.35
CA LYS A 26 13.68 -11.69 7.40
C LYS A 26 12.45 -12.50 6.98
N GLU A 27 11.31 -12.32 7.65
CA GLU A 27 10.05 -12.98 7.31
C GLU A 27 9.38 -12.31 6.12
N ASN A 28 8.81 -13.10 5.21
CA ASN A 28 7.95 -12.58 4.15
C ASN A 28 6.57 -12.27 4.72
N VAL A 29 6.12 -11.03 4.60
CA VAL A 29 4.92 -10.52 5.27
C VAL A 29 4.12 -9.61 4.34
N TYR A 30 2.87 -9.37 4.69
CA TYR A 30 2.01 -8.42 4.01
C TYR A 30 1.91 -7.13 4.81
N TYR A 31 2.04 -6.01 4.12
CA TYR A 31 1.77 -4.69 4.68
C TYR A 31 0.58 -4.05 4.00
N TRP A 32 -0.30 -3.43 4.80
CA TRP A 32 -1.30 -2.51 4.27
C TRP A 32 -0.62 -1.27 3.69
N LEU A 33 -1.06 -0.90 2.49
CA LEU A 33 -0.81 0.41 1.89
C LEU A 33 -2.02 1.31 2.14
N GLY A 34 -1.89 2.60 1.85
CA GLY A 34 -2.98 3.56 1.97
C GLY A 34 -4.03 3.49 0.86
N GLY A 35 -4.05 2.44 0.05
CA GLY A 35 -4.94 2.34 -1.12
C GLY A 35 -6.26 1.65 -0.81
N ARG A 36 -7.35 2.14 -1.41
CA ARG A 36 -8.70 1.56 -1.31
C ARG A 36 -9.50 1.71 -2.61
N THR A 37 -10.54 0.92 -2.78
CA THR A 37 -11.51 1.11 -3.87
C THR A 37 -12.24 2.45 -3.74
N VAL A 38 -12.49 3.11 -4.87
CA VAL A 38 -13.22 4.39 -4.93
C VAL A 38 -14.71 4.15 -4.70
N PHE A 39 -15.28 3.14 -5.37
CA PHE A 39 -16.69 2.79 -5.23
C PHE A 39 -16.85 1.30 -4.95
N VAL A 40 -17.87 0.96 -4.15
CA VAL A 40 -18.28 -0.44 -3.98
C VAL A 40 -18.77 -0.97 -5.33
N GLY A 41 -18.24 -2.12 -5.74
CA GLY A 41 -18.62 -2.77 -7.00
C GLY A 41 -17.73 -2.43 -8.19
N ASP A 42 -16.65 -1.67 -8.00
CA ASP A 42 -15.65 -1.42 -9.04
C ASP A 42 -14.23 -1.87 -8.64
N SER A 43 -13.31 -1.78 -9.61
CA SER A 43 -11.88 -2.11 -9.47
C SER A 43 -11.00 -0.85 -9.49
N THR A 44 -11.59 0.31 -9.22
CA THR A 44 -10.88 1.59 -9.30
C THR A 44 -10.33 1.91 -7.92
N PHE A 45 -9.04 2.23 -7.82
CA PHE A 45 -8.40 2.50 -6.54
C PHE A 45 -7.87 3.94 -6.45
N GLU A 46 -7.94 4.50 -5.24
CA GLU A 46 -7.36 5.77 -4.84
C GLU A 46 -6.55 5.61 -3.55
N TRP A 47 -5.66 6.55 -3.26
CA TRP A 47 -5.02 6.65 -1.96
C TRP A 47 -5.97 7.24 -0.91
N ALA A 48 -5.70 7.01 0.37
CA ALA A 48 -6.55 7.46 1.48
C ALA A 48 -6.68 8.99 1.61
N ASP A 49 -5.84 9.76 0.92
CA ASP A 49 -5.95 11.22 0.78
C ASP A 49 -6.79 11.65 -0.44
N ASN A 50 -7.49 10.71 -1.07
CA ASN A 50 -8.28 10.85 -2.31
C ASN A 50 -7.45 11.24 -3.54
N THR A 51 -6.12 11.07 -3.50
CA THR A 51 -5.29 11.24 -4.70
C THR A 51 -5.34 9.98 -5.56
N PRO A 52 -5.31 10.11 -6.91
CA PRO A 52 -5.41 8.97 -7.81
C PRO A 52 -4.14 8.12 -7.78
N ILE A 53 -4.30 6.81 -7.97
CA ILE A 53 -3.17 5.89 -8.13
C ILE A 53 -2.64 5.94 -9.57
N VAL A 54 -1.47 6.55 -9.75
CA VAL A 54 -0.77 6.67 -11.05
C VAL A 54 0.21 5.51 -11.25
N TYR A 55 1.10 5.29 -10.29
CA TYR A 55 2.01 4.14 -10.30
C TYR A 55 1.27 2.89 -9.79
N LYS A 56 1.47 1.75 -10.46
CA LYS A 56 0.81 0.48 -10.15
C LYS A 56 1.84 -0.63 -10.19
N ASN A 57 1.88 -1.46 -9.16
CA ASN A 57 2.72 -2.65 -9.11
C ASN A 57 1.93 -3.91 -8.72
N TRP A 58 0.76 -4.07 -9.33
CA TRP A 58 -0.10 -5.24 -9.11
C TRP A 58 0.60 -6.54 -9.47
N MET A 59 0.35 -7.59 -8.67
CA MET A 59 0.72 -8.95 -9.05
C MET A 59 -0.02 -9.34 -10.33
N LYS A 60 0.54 -10.25 -11.12
CA LYS A 60 -0.14 -10.76 -12.30
C LYS A 60 -1.48 -11.38 -11.90
N GLY A 61 -2.56 -10.86 -12.48
CA GLY A 61 -3.94 -11.28 -12.17
C GLY A 61 -4.66 -10.38 -11.16
N GLU A 62 -3.96 -9.38 -10.60
CA GLU A 62 -4.52 -8.40 -9.68
C GLU A 62 -4.76 -7.03 -10.38
N PRO A 63 -5.69 -6.21 -9.84
CA PRO A 63 -6.67 -6.57 -8.81
C PRO A 63 -7.70 -7.58 -9.35
N ASN A 64 -8.11 -8.52 -8.50
CA ASN A 64 -9.02 -9.62 -8.87
C ASN A 64 -10.47 -9.42 -8.37
N ASN A 65 -10.77 -8.25 -7.78
CA ASN A 65 -12.10 -7.88 -7.28
C ASN A 65 -12.57 -8.72 -6.10
N VAL A 66 -11.68 -8.91 -5.13
CA VAL A 66 -11.89 -9.79 -4.00
C VAL A 66 -13.10 -9.40 -3.15
N ASP A 67 -13.42 -8.11 -3.06
CA ASP A 67 -14.59 -7.59 -2.35
C ASP A 67 -15.32 -6.47 -3.10
N LEU A 68 -16.21 -6.87 -4.00
CA LEU A 68 -17.12 -5.97 -4.70
C LEU A 68 -18.31 -5.51 -3.84
N LYS A 69 -18.52 -6.07 -2.65
CA LYS A 69 -19.70 -5.77 -1.80
C LYS A 69 -19.44 -4.68 -0.78
N THR A 70 -18.22 -4.60 -0.26
CA THR A 70 -17.83 -3.60 0.74
C THR A 70 -16.66 -2.74 0.29
N GLY A 71 -15.98 -3.14 -0.80
CA GLY A 71 -14.77 -2.49 -1.28
C GLY A 71 -13.52 -3.22 -0.80
N ALA A 72 -12.40 -2.97 -1.48
CA ALA A 72 -11.13 -3.62 -1.22
C ALA A 72 -10.03 -2.61 -0.87
N CYS A 73 -9.05 -3.07 -0.11
CA CYS A 73 -7.86 -2.33 0.29
C CYS A 73 -6.62 -2.92 -0.39
N ILE A 74 -5.55 -2.14 -0.49
CA ILE A 74 -4.31 -2.58 -1.14
C ILE A 74 -3.30 -3.04 -0.10
N ASN A 75 -2.72 -4.22 -0.30
CA ASN A 75 -1.54 -4.65 0.42
C ASN A 75 -0.36 -4.88 -0.53
N ILE A 76 0.85 -4.96 0.04
CA ILE A 76 2.09 -5.37 -0.65
C ILE A 76 2.66 -6.61 0.02
N PHE A 77 3.08 -7.59 -0.78
CA PHE A 77 3.81 -8.76 -0.29
C PHE A 77 5.32 -8.54 -0.34
N THR A 78 6.02 -8.66 0.78
CA THR A 78 7.42 -8.24 0.85
C THR A 78 8.42 -9.14 0.12
N GLU A 79 8.04 -10.38 -0.16
CA GLU A 79 8.88 -11.30 -0.94
C GLU A 79 9.04 -10.85 -2.38
N THR A 80 7.93 -10.44 -3.00
CA THR A 80 7.85 -10.12 -4.43
C THR A 80 7.79 -8.63 -4.72
N GLY A 81 7.32 -7.84 -3.75
CA GLY A 81 7.06 -6.41 -3.89
C GLY A 81 5.80 -6.06 -4.67
N TYR A 82 4.98 -7.05 -5.04
CA TYR A 82 3.75 -6.84 -5.79
C TYR A 82 2.55 -6.59 -4.87
N TRP A 83 1.56 -5.89 -5.43
CA TRP A 83 0.34 -5.49 -4.75
C TRP A 83 -0.81 -6.44 -5.01
N HIS A 84 -1.71 -6.55 -4.03
CA HIS A 84 -2.96 -7.30 -4.11
C HIS A 84 -4.11 -6.44 -3.58
N ASP A 85 -5.30 -6.58 -4.16
CA ASP A 85 -6.52 -6.14 -3.48
C ASP A 85 -6.94 -7.18 -2.44
N TYR A 86 -7.47 -6.71 -1.32
CA TYR A 86 -7.79 -7.57 -0.18
C TYR A 86 -8.91 -6.97 0.67
N TYR A 87 -9.64 -7.84 1.37
CA TYR A 87 -10.67 -7.42 2.32
C TYR A 87 -10.08 -6.48 3.37
N CYS A 88 -10.63 -5.27 3.50
CA CYS A 88 -10.11 -4.24 4.40
C CYS A 88 -10.19 -4.62 5.90
N VAL A 89 -11.09 -5.54 6.27
CA VAL A 89 -11.37 -5.94 7.65
C VAL A 89 -11.29 -7.45 7.84
N GLY A 90 -11.07 -7.89 9.08
CA GLY A 90 -11.10 -9.31 9.44
C GLY A 90 -9.73 -10.02 9.40
N TYR A 91 -8.64 -9.29 9.19
CA TYR A 91 -7.28 -9.87 9.09
C TYR A 91 -6.31 -9.26 10.11
N PRO A 92 -6.17 -9.87 11.30
CA PRO A 92 -5.37 -9.31 12.40
C PRO A 92 -3.85 -9.42 12.19
N HIS A 93 -3.38 -10.17 11.19
CA HIS A 93 -1.96 -10.44 10.97
C HIS A 93 -1.28 -9.52 9.94
N MET A 94 -2.03 -8.62 9.30
CA MET A 94 -1.42 -7.63 8.41
C MET A 94 -0.86 -6.45 9.21
N ARG A 95 0.39 -6.11 8.90
CA ARG A 95 1.07 -4.98 9.53
C ARG A 95 0.75 -3.70 8.75
N GLN A 96 0.75 -2.55 9.39
CA GLN A 96 0.51 -1.26 8.73
C GLN A 96 1.83 -0.54 8.48
N LEU A 97 1.99 0.03 7.28
CA LEU A 97 3.09 0.94 6.98
C LEU A 97 2.60 2.38 6.91
N CYS A 98 3.35 3.26 7.55
CA CYS A 98 3.11 4.71 7.50
C CYS A 98 4.29 5.42 6.83
N GLU A 99 3.99 6.46 6.08
CA GLU A 99 4.96 7.41 5.55
C GLU A 99 4.94 8.71 6.33
N LYS A 100 6.07 9.41 6.34
CA LYS A 100 6.18 10.75 6.89
C LYS A 100 7.03 11.58 5.96
N LYS A 101 6.48 12.70 5.49
CA LYS A 101 7.27 13.69 4.75
C LYS A 101 8.32 14.29 5.67
N ILE A 102 9.58 14.18 5.28
CA ILE A 102 10.67 14.86 5.96
C ILE A 102 10.62 16.32 5.50
N VAL A 103 10.13 17.19 6.38
CA VAL A 103 10.26 18.63 6.18
C VAL A 103 11.69 18.99 6.59
N SER A 104 12.57 19.15 5.61
CA SER A 104 13.88 19.76 5.87
C SER A 104 13.64 21.21 6.28
N ILE A 105 13.80 21.49 7.57
CA ILE A 105 14.01 22.86 8.03
C ILE A 105 15.40 23.23 7.51
N MET A 106 15.44 23.93 6.38
CA MET A 106 16.64 24.60 5.94
C MET A 106 16.91 25.68 6.98
N PHE A 107 17.86 25.43 7.89
CA PHE A 107 18.42 26.49 8.73
C PHE A 107 19.07 27.49 7.78
N MET A 108 18.38 28.61 7.53
CA MET A 108 19.00 29.84 7.02
C MET A 108 19.78 30.50 8.15
#